data_AF-A0A9D2WSI9-F1
#
_entry.id   AF-A0A9D2WSI9-F1
#
_cell.length_a   1.000
_cell.length_b   1.000
_cell.length_c   1.000
_cell.angle_alpha   90.00
_cell.angle_beta   90.00
_cell.angle_gamma   90.00
#
_symmetry.space_group_name_H-M   'P 1'
#
loop_
_entity.id
_entity.type
_entity.pdbx_description
1 polymer ?
#
loop_
_entity_poly.entity_id
_entity_poly.type
_entity_poly.pdbx_seq_one_letter_code
_entity_poly.pdbx_strand_id
1 'polypeptide(L)'
;MKSVQERAFLSYRHNNPLLNHSGFNLVELMVVVAIIAVLLAVAVPVYEAVKTYAAEEANEANMRIIHGAVQMYIADHGVPDGAFTSEQWEEKLKTYLMQEWPDPPPGYAGRYKVNGGFQNYTISGVTKAHKNKE
;
A
#
# COMPACT_ATOMS: atom_id res chain seq x y z
N MET A 1 10.64 24.31 77.99
CA MET A 1 11.96 24.09 77.35
C MET A 1 11.81 22.98 76.32
N LYS A 2 11.53 23.31 75.06
CA LYS A 2 11.42 22.30 73.99
C LYS A 2 12.81 21.78 73.66
N SER A 3 13.03 20.50 73.97
CA SER A 3 14.31 19.82 73.96
C SER A 3 14.76 19.54 72.52
N VAL A 4 16.08 19.41 72.38
CA VAL A 4 16.89 19.35 71.15
C VAL A 4 16.38 18.38 70.06
N GLN A 5 15.48 17.45 70.38
CA GLN A 5 14.91 16.49 69.44
C GLN A 5 13.96 17.12 68.38
N GLU A 6 13.32 18.26 68.67
CA GLU A 6 12.46 18.95 67.70
C GLU A 6 13.26 19.67 66.59
N ARG A 7 14.56 19.92 66.79
CA ARG A 7 15.43 20.62 65.81
C ARG A 7 16.05 19.68 64.77
N ALA A 8 16.12 18.38 65.04
CA ALA A 8 16.67 17.40 64.11
C ALA A 8 15.71 17.04 62.96
N PHE A 9 14.40 17.22 63.16
CA PHE A 9 13.39 16.83 62.17
C PHE A 9 13.23 17.82 61.01
N LEU A 10 13.61 19.10 61.19
CA LEU A 10 13.42 20.14 60.18
C LEU A 10 14.56 20.27 59.16
N SER A 11 15.62 19.45 59.26
CA SER A 11 16.82 19.61 58.43
C SER A 11 16.87 18.71 57.18
N TYR A 12 15.82 17.93 56.89
CA TYR A 12 15.79 17.06 55.69
C TYR A 12 14.72 17.46 54.68
N ARG A 13 14.67 18.75 54.33
CA ARG A 13 13.94 19.18 53.13
C ARG A 13 14.89 19.07 51.93
N HIS A 14 14.83 17.92 51.27
CA HIS A 14 15.55 17.68 50.02
C HIS A 14 14.93 18.56 48.92
N ASN A 15 15.54 19.71 48.63
CA ASN A 15 15.25 20.50 47.45
C ASN A 15 16.11 19.96 46.30
N ASN A 16 15.53 19.14 45.44
CA ASN A 16 16.07 18.91 44.09
C ASN A 16 15.32 19.78 43.09
N PRO A 17 15.79 20.99 42.74
CA PRO A 17 15.29 21.71 41.59
C PRO A 17 16.07 21.24 40.35
N LEU A 18 15.94 19.98 39.95
CA LEU A 18 16.51 19.48 38.69
C LEU A 18 15.42 18.91 37.79
N LEU A 19 14.38 19.72 37.54
CA LEU A 19 13.49 19.51 36.40
C LEU A 19 13.41 20.83 35.64
N ASN A 20 14.38 20.99 34.74
CA ASN A 20 14.45 22.05 33.76
C ASN A 20 13.14 22.05 32.95
N HIS A 21 12.21 22.93 33.30
CA HIS A 21 10.99 23.16 32.53
C HIS A 21 11.31 24.05 31.33
N SER A 22 12.01 23.47 30.36
CA SER A 22 12.14 24.03 29.02
C SER A 22 10.90 23.61 28.23
N GLY A 23 9.85 24.42 28.28
CA GLY A 23 8.69 24.26 27.41
C GLY A 23 9.01 24.67 25.98
N PHE A 24 8.43 23.97 25.01
CA PHE A 24 8.57 24.27 23.58
C PHE A 24 8.10 25.69 23.26
N ASN A 25 8.89 26.46 22.51
CA ASN A 25 8.50 27.82 22.11
C ASN A 25 7.43 27.75 21.00
N LEU A 26 6.40 28.61 21.07
CA LEU A 26 5.43 28.75 19.98
C LEU A 26 6.11 29.07 18.65
N VAL A 27 7.16 29.89 18.67
CA VAL A 27 7.91 30.23 17.45
C VAL A 27 8.64 29.02 16.87
N GLU A 28 9.16 28.11 17.71
CA GLU A 28 9.76 26.85 17.23
C GLU A 28 8.71 25.99 16.52
N LEU A 29 7.49 25.90 17.07
CA LEU A 29 6.41 25.18 16.40
C LEU A 29 6.04 25.81 15.06
N MET A 30 5.95 27.14 15.03
CA MET A 30 5.50 27.90 13.85
C MET A 30 6.44 27.71 12.65
N VAL A 31 7.75 27.77 12.87
CA VAL A 31 8.73 27.56 11.79
C VAL A 31 8.67 26.12 11.28
N VAL A 32 8.49 25.14 12.16
CA VAL A 32 8.40 23.72 11.78
C VAL A 32 7.17 23.46 10.90
N VAL A 33 5.99 23.93 11.30
CA VAL A 33 4.77 23.74 10.49
C VAL A 33 4.83 24.51 9.18
N ALA A 34 5.50 25.67 9.13
CA ALA A 34 5.72 26.42 7.90
C ALA A 34 6.57 25.63 6.90
N ILE A 35 7.65 24.98 7.35
CA ILE A 35 8.49 24.13 6.49
C ILE A 35 7.71 22.89 6.02
N ILE A 36 6.96 22.22 6.92
CA ILE A 36 6.12 21.06 6.56
C ILE A 36 5.09 21.44 5.49
N ALA A 37 4.46 22.63 5.59
CA ALA A 37 3.50 23.09 4.60
C ALA A 37 4.11 23.22 3.19
N VAL A 38 5.32 23.76 3.08
CA VAL A 38 6.04 23.86 1.79
C VAL A 38 6.37 22.46 1.24
N LEU A 39 6.81 21.53 2.08
CA LEU A 39 7.09 20.15 1.65
C LEU A 39 5.81 19.44 1.18
N LEU A 40 4.71 19.56 1.91
CA LEU A 40 3.44 18.92 1.56
C LEU A 40 2.86 19.45 0.24
N ALA A 41 3.06 20.75 -0.05
CA ALA A 41 2.61 21.35 -1.31
C ALA A 41 3.17 20.64 -2.55
N VAL A 42 4.41 20.12 -2.47
CA VAL A 42 5.03 19.35 -3.55
C VAL A 42 4.80 17.84 -3.37
N ALA A 43 4.83 17.34 -2.13
CA ALA A 43 4.78 15.91 -1.85
C ALA A 43 3.43 15.27 -2.25
N VAL A 44 2.31 15.95 -1.97
CA VAL A 44 0.96 15.41 -2.25
C VAL A 44 0.72 15.12 -3.74
N PRO A 45 0.92 16.06 -4.69
CA PRO A 45 0.69 15.78 -6.10
C PRO A 45 1.65 14.74 -6.67
N VAL A 46 2.91 14.73 -6.23
CA VAL A 46 3.89 13.72 -6.64
C VAL A 46 3.49 12.33 -6.14
N TYR A 47 3.06 12.23 -4.89
CA TYR A 47 2.64 10.95 -4.30
C TYR A 47 1.44 10.36 -5.03
N GLU A 48 0.42 11.15 -5.37
CA GLU A 48 -0.74 10.68 -6.13
C GLU A 48 -0.32 10.18 -7.52
N ALA A 49 0.57 10.88 -8.21
CA ALA A 49 1.07 10.45 -9.53
C ALA A 49 1.84 9.12 -9.46
N VAL A 50 2.76 8.99 -8.49
CA VAL A 50 3.52 7.74 -8.27
C VAL A 50 2.60 6.59 -7.92
N LYS A 51 1.59 6.82 -7.09
CA LYS A 51 0.59 5.80 -6.73
C LYS A 51 -0.19 5.32 -7.95
N THR A 52 -0.64 6.23 -8.82
CA THR A 52 -1.35 5.83 -10.05
C THR A 52 -0.46 5.06 -11.01
N TYR A 53 0.80 5.48 -11.16
CA TYR A 53 1.77 4.79 -11.99
C TYR A 53 2.08 3.39 -11.47
N ALA A 54 2.30 3.25 -10.16
CA ALA A 54 2.53 1.95 -9.54
C ALA A 54 1.34 0.99 -9.72
N ALA A 55 0.10 1.51 -9.67
CA ALA A 55 -1.09 0.70 -9.92
C ALA A 55 -1.20 0.27 -11.39
N GLU A 56 -0.80 1.11 -12.35
CA GLU A 56 -0.74 0.75 -13.77
C GLU A 56 0.28 -0.37 -14.03
N GLU A 57 1.49 -0.22 -13.49
CA GLU A 57 2.55 -1.22 -13.60
C GLU A 57 2.16 -2.55 -12.94
N ALA A 58 1.53 -2.49 -11.76
CA ALA A 58 1.03 -3.68 -11.08
C ALA A 58 -0.06 -4.39 -11.89
N ASN A 59 -0.96 -3.64 -12.53
CA ASN A 59 -1.99 -4.23 -13.39
C ASN A 59 -1.37 -4.96 -14.59
N GLU A 60 -0.39 -4.34 -15.24
CA GLU A 60 0.33 -4.97 -16.35
C GLU A 60 1.12 -6.20 -15.88
N ALA A 61 1.76 -6.12 -14.72
CA ALA A 61 2.46 -7.26 -14.12
C ALA A 61 1.52 -8.44 -13.84
N ASN A 62 0.32 -8.19 -13.31
CA ASN A 62 -0.70 -9.21 -13.11
C ASN A 62 -1.12 -9.86 -14.43
N MET A 63 -1.33 -9.07 -15.48
CA MET A 63 -1.64 -9.61 -16.82
C MET A 63 -0.49 -10.46 -17.37
N ARG A 64 0.77 -10.07 -17.15
CA ARG A 64 1.96 -10.85 -17.54
C ARG A 64 2.05 -12.18 -16.78
N ILE A 65 1.70 -12.19 -15.49
CA ILE A 65 1.63 -13.43 -14.69
C ILE A 65 0.59 -14.40 -15.27
N ILE A 66 -0.62 -13.91 -15.55
CA ILE A 66 -1.68 -14.73 -16.16
C ILE A 66 -1.27 -15.22 -17.55
N HIS A 67 -0.69 -14.33 -18.37
CA HIS A 67 -0.15 -14.69 -19.68
C HIS A 67 0.90 -15.81 -19.56
N GLY A 68 1.83 -15.70 -18.61
CA GLY A 68 2.81 -16.74 -18.34
C GLY A 68 2.17 -18.09 -17.96
N ALA A 69 1.13 -18.07 -17.12
CA ALA A 69 0.37 -19.27 -16.77
C ALA A 69 -0.29 -19.92 -18.00
N VAL A 70 -0.87 -19.11 -18.90
CA VAL A 70 -1.43 -19.61 -20.17
C VAL A 70 -0.35 -20.27 -21.03
N GLN A 71 0.82 -19.65 -21.15
CA GLN A 71 1.94 -20.21 -21.93
C GLN A 71 2.46 -21.52 -21.33
N MET A 72 2.53 -21.63 -19.99
CA MET A 72 2.92 -22.89 -19.34
C MET A 72 1.88 -23.99 -19.56
N TYR A 73 0.59 -23.68 -19.46
CA TYR A 73 -0.47 -24.63 -19.78
C TYR A 73 -0.34 -25.18 -21.22
N ILE A 74 -0.07 -24.28 -22.18
CA ILE A 74 0.14 -24.64 -23.59
C ILE A 74 1.38 -25.51 -23.76
N ALA A 75 2.46 -25.21 -23.05
CA ALA A 75 3.69 -26.01 -23.10
C ALA A 75 3.44 -27.46 -22.66
N ASP A 76 2.59 -27.67 -21.64
CA ASP A 76 2.30 -28.99 -21.10
C ASP A 76 1.23 -29.77 -21.88
N HIS A 77 0.23 -29.08 -22.44
CA HIS A 77 -0.95 -29.71 -23.04
C HIS A 77 -1.01 -29.59 -24.58
N GLY A 78 -0.05 -28.90 -25.19
CA GLY A 78 -0.12 -28.51 -26.60
C GLY A 78 -1.07 -27.33 -26.81
N VAL A 79 -1.48 -27.09 -28.06
CA VAL A 79 -2.48 -26.08 -28.42
C VAL A 79 -3.83 -26.78 -28.61
N PRO A 80 -4.77 -26.65 -27.66
CA PRO A 80 -6.08 -27.28 -27.79
C PRO A 80 -6.91 -26.67 -28.93
N ASP A 81 -7.80 -27.48 -29.50
CA ASP A 81 -8.74 -27.03 -30.52
C ASP A 81 -9.95 -26.35 -29.86
N GLY A 82 -10.10 -25.05 -30.07
CA GLY A 82 -11.28 -24.27 -29.66
C GLY A 82 -11.00 -23.15 -28.65
N ALA A 83 -12.07 -22.45 -28.28
CA ALA A 83 -12.04 -21.39 -27.29
C ALA A 83 -12.54 -21.89 -25.93
N PHE A 84 -11.91 -21.43 -24.86
CA PHE A 84 -12.41 -21.67 -23.50
C PHE A 84 -13.11 -20.42 -22.95
N THR A 85 -14.09 -20.65 -22.08
CA THR A 85 -14.73 -19.59 -21.29
C THR A 85 -13.80 -19.10 -20.17
N SER A 86 -14.13 -17.97 -19.56
CA SER A 86 -13.37 -17.44 -18.43
C SER A 86 -13.28 -18.39 -17.25
N GLU A 87 -14.34 -19.14 -16.96
CA GLU A 87 -14.41 -20.06 -15.83
C GLU A 87 -13.52 -21.29 -16.09
N GLN A 88 -13.54 -21.81 -17.32
CA GLN A 88 -12.69 -22.92 -17.73
C GLN A 88 -11.20 -22.54 -17.69
N TRP A 89 -10.87 -21.33 -18.12
CA TRP A 89 -9.52 -20.80 -18.01
C TRP A 89 -9.08 -20.67 -16.55
N GLU A 90 -9.91 -20.07 -15.69
CA GLU A 90 -9.59 -19.92 -14.27
C GLU A 90 -9.34 -21.28 -13.61
N GLU A 91 -10.15 -22.29 -13.91
CA GLU A 91 -9.94 -23.66 -13.41
C GLU A 91 -8.62 -24.27 -13.89
N LYS A 92 -8.35 -24.20 -15.20
CA LYS A 92 -7.14 -24.80 -15.81
C LYS A 92 -5.85 -24.14 -15.34
N LEU A 93 -5.87 -22.84 -15.09
CA LEU A 93 -4.69 -22.06 -14.74
C LEU A 93 -4.36 -22.09 -13.24
N LYS A 94 -5.27 -22.57 -12.38
CA LYS A 94 -5.05 -22.66 -10.91
C LYS A 94 -3.74 -23.36 -10.55
N THR A 95 -3.36 -24.41 -11.27
CA THR A 95 -2.12 -25.18 -10.99
C THR A 95 -0.85 -24.53 -11.52
N TYR A 96 -0.98 -23.51 -12.38
CA TYR A 96 0.14 -22.82 -13.04
C TYR A 96 0.45 -21.47 -12.41
N LEU A 97 -0.45 -20.97 -11.57
CA LEU A 97 -0.21 -19.78 -10.77
C LEU A 97 0.50 -20.20 -9.47
N MET A 98 1.60 -19.51 -9.16
CA MET A 98 2.34 -19.70 -7.90
C MET A 98 1.64 -19.06 -6.69
N GLN A 99 0.55 -18.35 -6.95
CA GLN A 99 -0.28 -17.62 -5.99
C GLN A 99 -1.75 -17.77 -6.38
N GLU A 100 -2.66 -17.30 -5.52
CA GLU A 100 -4.07 -17.19 -5.88
C GLU A 100 -4.27 -16.27 -7.10
N TRP A 101 -5.43 -16.38 -7.74
CA TRP A 101 -5.77 -15.54 -8.89
C TRP A 101 -5.54 -14.06 -8.54
N PRO A 102 -4.75 -13.31 -9.35
CA PRO A 102 -4.29 -11.99 -8.92
C PRO A 102 -5.47 -11.02 -8.80
N ASP A 103 -5.46 -10.25 -7.71
CA ASP A 103 -6.41 -9.18 -7.50
C ASP A 103 -5.97 -7.89 -8.23
N PRO A 104 -6.92 -7.08 -8.71
CA PRO A 104 -6.61 -5.80 -9.32
C PRO A 104 -5.97 -4.84 -8.29
N PRO A 105 -4.99 -4.00 -8.70
CA PRO A 105 -4.37 -3.04 -7.80
C PRO A 105 -5.35 -1.92 -7.40
N PRO A 106 -5.05 -1.16 -6.32
CA PRO A 106 -5.90 -0.05 -5.88
C PRO A 106 -6.16 0.96 -7.00
N GLY A 107 -7.42 1.37 -7.17
CA GLY A 107 -7.84 2.23 -8.28
C GLY A 107 -8.27 1.48 -9.54
N TYR A 108 -8.25 0.14 -9.51
CA TYR A 108 -8.87 -0.71 -10.52
C TYR A 108 -10.04 -1.50 -9.92
N ALA A 109 -10.98 -1.89 -10.78
CA ALA A 109 -12.15 -2.66 -10.41
C ALA A 109 -12.32 -3.86 -11.35
N GLY A 110 -13.07 -4.87 -10.87
CA GLY A 110 -13.36 -6.09 -11.61
C GLY A 110 -12.44 -7.25 -11.23
N ARG A 111 -12.34 -8.25 -12.12
CA ARG A 111 -11.44 -9.40 -11.98
C ARG A 111 -10.86 -9.74 -13.34
N TYR A 112 -9.60 -10.17 -13.37
CA TYR A 112 -9.00 -10.63 -14.63
C TYR A 112 -9.74 -11.86 -15.13
N LYS A 113 -10.04 -11.88 -16.42
CA LYS A 113 -10.71 -12.97 -17.11
C LYS A 113 -9.95 -13.25 -18.39
N VAL A 114 -9.59 -14.51 -18.59
CA VAL A 114 -9.02 -14.98 -19.86
C VAL A 114 -10.17 -15.50 -20.70
N ASN A 115 -10.29 -15.05 -21.96
CA ASN A 115 -11.33 -15.52 -22.87
C ASN A 115 -10.75 -15.81 -24.24
N GLY A 116 -11.36 -16.74 -24.96
CA GLY A 116 -10.97 -17.07 -26.33
C GLY A 116 -10.12 -18.33 -26.42
N GLY A 117 -9.63 -18.59 -27.64
CA GLY A 117 -8.73 -19.71 -27.93
C GLY A 117 -7.27 -19.31 -27.80
N PHE A 118 -6.39 -20.29 -27.84
CA PHE A 118 -4.95 -20.12 -27.52
C PHE A 118 -4.22 -19.15 -28.46
N GLN A 119 -4.64 -19.06 -29.72
CA GLN A 119 -4.02 -18.17 -30.71
C GLN A 119 -4.51 -16.72 -30.58
N ASN A 120 -5.64 -16.49 -29.91
CA ASN A 120 -6.32 -15.19 -29.88
C ASN A 120 -6.99 -14.90 -28.54
N TYR A 121 -6.41 -15.39 -27.44
CA TYR A 121 -6.98 -15.14 -26.12
C TYR A 121 -6.81 -13.68 -25.72
N THR A 122 -7.71 -13.21 -24.86
CA THR A 122 -7.68 -11.87 -24.31
C THR A 122 -7.71 -11.96 -22.80
N ILE A 123 -6.93 -11.11 -22.13
CA ILE A 123 -7.03 -10.89 -20.69
C ILE A 123 -7.80 -9.59 -20.50
N SER A 124 -9.00 -9.67 -19.94
CA SER A 124 -9.93 -8.56 -19.80
C SER A 124 -10.64 -8.58 -18.44
N GLY A 125 -11.63 -7.71 -18.24
CA GLY A 125 -12.46 -7.71 -17.02
C GLY A 125 -11.95 -6.83 -15.88
N VAL A 126 -10.74 -6.26 -16.00
CA VAL A 126 -10.22 -5.23 -15.09
C VAL A 126 -10.23 -3.87 -15.79
N THR A 127 -10.82 -2.88 -15.15
CA THR A 127 -10.87 -1.49 -15.64
C THR A 127 -10.37 -0.53 -14.58
N LYS A 128 -9.75 0.58 -15.00
CA LYS A 128 -9.46 1.68 -14.08
C LYS A 128 -10.79 2.15 -13.50
N ALA A 129 -10.91 2.11 -12.17
CA ALA A 129 -12.06 2.66 -11.48
C ALA A 129 -12.08 4.16 -11.80
N HIS A 130 -13.04 4.59 -12.61
CA HIS A 130 -13.18 6.00 -12.93
C HIS A 130 -13.42 6.72 -11.60
N LYS A 131 -12.48 7.57 -11.16
CA LYS A 131 -12.79 8.56 -10.12
C LYS A 131 -13.91 9.39 -10.72
N ASN A 132 -15.14 9.24 -10.21
CA ASN A 132 -16.19 10.23 -10.43
C ASN A 132 -15.57 11.55 -10.00
N LYS A 133 -15.23 12.41 -10.98
CA LYS A 133 -14.86 13.78 -10.71
C LYS A 133 -16.17 14.44 -10.28
N GLU A 134 -16.33 14.65 -8.98
CA GLU A 134 -17.21 15.70 -8.46
C GLU A 134 -16.69 17.06 -8.90
#